data_AF-A0A7C1NK56-F1
#
_entry.id   AF-A0A7C1NK56-F1
#
_cell.length_a   1.000
_cell.length_b   1.000
_cell.length_c   1.000
_cell.angle_alpha   90.00
_cell.angle_beta   90.00
_cell.angle_gamma   90.00
#
_symmetry.space_group_name_H-M   'P 1'
#
loop_
_entity.id
_entity.type
_entity.pdbx_description
1 polymer ?
#
loop_
_entity_poly.entity_id
_entity_poly.type
_entity_poly.pdbx_seq_one_letter_code
_entity_poly.pdbx_strand_id
1 'polypeptide(L)'
;MQTTRVAISGNLIDLSIGHPSLSLLPLKIMQKAAENCLNQGCGLNPFTSALVRGALESGLQVEHLERLRAIYRERMVAMRSVLSRELSGLLRFNEPRGGFFFWIALPEGVHAQDLLPKAQEFKVSFMPGIRFSSCGGMGNYLRLSFSYYDPDVLQEGVRRLAQVLRTGL
;
A
#
# COMPACT_ATOMS: atom_id res chain seq x y z
N MET A 1 -21.18 -20.78 20.07
CA MET A 1 -20.51 -19.51 20.37
C MET A 1 -21.59 -18.50 20.72
N GLN A 2 -21.98 -18.44 22.00
CA GLN A 2 -22.95 -17.47 22.52
C GLN A 2 -22.25 -16.11 22.61
N THR A 3 -22.70 -15.14 21.84
CA THR A 3 -22.27 -13.74 21.97
C THR A 3 -22.90 -13.15 23.23
N THR A 4 -22.06 -12.51 24.04
CA THR A 4 -22.35 -11.97 25.37
C THR A 4 -23.45 -10.91 25.29
N ARG A 5 -24.71 -11.29 25.52
CA ARG A 5 -25.77 -10.34 25.86
C ARG A 5 -25.56 -9.88 27.29
N VAL A 6 -24.85 -8.77 27.47
CA VAL A 6 -24.90 -8.04 28.74
C VAL A 6 -26.24 -7.31 28.76
N ALA A 7 -27.13 -7.68 29.68
CA ALA A 7 -28.37 -6.97 29.91
C ALA A 7 -28.03 -5.63 30.58
N ILE A 8 -28.06 -4.55 29.80
CA ILE A 8 -27.83 -3.18 30.30
C ILE A 8 -29.19 -2.63 30.78
N SER A 9 -29.25 -2.12 32.01
CA SER A 9 -30.46 -1.54 32.60
C SER A 9 -30.94 -0.33 31.80
N GLY A 10 -32.27 -0.19 31.68
CA GLY A 10 -32.98 0.59 30.66
C GLY A 10 -32.83 2.12 30.64
N ASN A 11 -31.72 2.71 31.10
CA ASN A 11 -31.46 4.15 30.96
C ASN A 11 -29.98 4.52 30.68
N LEU A 12 -29.11 3.56 30.36
CA LEU A 12 -27.71 3.86 29.99
C LEU A 12 -27.52 3.71 28.48
N ILE A 13 -27.05 4.77 27.81
CA ILE A 13 -26.66 4.75 26.40
C ILE A 13 -25.14 4.57 26.33
N ASP A 14 -24.70 3.39 25.87
CA ASP A 14 -23.29 3.05 25.66
C ASP A 14 -22.89 3.31 24.20
N LEU A 15 -22.06 4.33 23.98
CA LEU A 15 -21.54 4.73 22.67
C LEU A 15 -20.23 4.01 22.28
N SER A 16 -19.73 3.12 23.13
CA SER A 16 -18.49 2.37 22.88
C SER A 16 -18.72 1.08 22.07
N ILE A 17 -19.98 0.69 21.84
CA ILE A 17 -20.34 -0.50 21.07
C ILE A 17 -20.56 -0.15 19.59
N GLY A 18 -19.54 -0.39 18.77
CA GLY A 18 -19.68 -0.45 17.31
C GLY A 18 -20.20 -1.82 16.87
N HIS A 19 -21.51 -2.02 16.81
CA HIS A 19 -22.07 -3.16 16.07
C HIS A 19 -22.35 -2.69 14.64
N PRO A 20 -21.65 -3.20 13.60
CA PRO A 20 -22.04 -2.89 12.23
C PRO A 20 -23.45 -3.45 12.04
N SER A 21 -24.45 -2.57 11.97
CA SER A 21 -25.81 -3.02 11.72
C SER A 21 -25.82 -3.69 10.36
N LEU A 22 -26.01 -5.01 10.33
CA LEU A 22 -26.08 -5.79 9.09
C LEU A 22 -27.13 -5.22 8.13
N SER A 23 -28.15 -4.52 8.65
CA SER A 23 -29.19 -3.83 7.86
C SER A 23 -28.70 -2.62 7.06
N LEU A 24 -27.54 -2.05 7.38
CA LEU A 24 -26.93 -0.95 6.62
C LEU A 24 -26.02 -1.43 5.50
N LEU A 25 -25.61 -2.70 5.55
CA LEU A 25 -24.90 -3.30 4.44
C LEU A 25 -25.92 -3.65 3.36
N PRO A 26 -25.58 -3.51 2.06
CA PRO A 26 -26.48 -3.86 0.98
C PRO A 26 -26.61 -5.39 0.90
N LEU A 27 -27.34 -5.97 1.86
CA LEU A 27 -27.46 -7.40 2.12
C LEU A 27 -27.87 -8.17 0.86
N LYS A 28 -28.78 -7.61 0.06
CA LYS A 28 -29.18 -8.21 -1.23
C LYS A 28 -28.03 -8.32 -2.23
N ILE A 29 -27.13 -7.32 -2.29
CA ILE A 29 -25.97 -7.33 -3.19
C ILE A 29 -24.92 -8.32 -2.68
N MET A 30 -24.66 -8.33 -1.37
CA MET A 30 -23.71 -9.26 -0.78
C MET A 30 -24.20 -10.70 -0.79
N GLN A 31 -25.50 -10.95 -0.58
CA GLN A 31 -26.13 -12.27 -0.72
C GLN A 31 -26.03 -12.75 -2.16
N LYS A 32 -26.36 -11.91 -3.14
CA LYS A 32 -26.24 -12.26 -4.56
C LYS A 32 -24.78 -12.49 -4.98
N ALA A 33 -23.83 -11.73 -4.43
CA ALA A 33 -22.40 -11.95 -4.64
C ALA A 33 -21.92 -13.27 -3.99
N ALA A 34 -22.41 -13.60 -2.79
CA ALA A 34 -22.11 -14.85 -2.10
C ALA A 34 -22.72 -16.07 -2.81
N GLU A 35 -23.98 -15.98 -3.26
CA GLU A 35 -24.66 -17.01 -4.07
C GLU A 35 -23.92 -17.25 -5.38
N ASN A 36 -23.49 -16.19 -6.08
CA ASN A 36 -22.67 -16.32 -7.29
C ASN A 36 -21.31 -16.96 -6.99
N CYS A 37 -20.69 -16.63 -5.86
CA CYS A 37 -19.41 -17.19 -5.42
C CYS A 37 -19.52 -18.70 -5.09
N LEU A 38 -20.62 -19.11 -4.46
CA LEU A 38 -20.92 -20.51 -4.13
C LEU A 38 -21.31 -21.33 -5.38
N ASN A 39 -22.09 -20.75 -6.29
CA ASN A 39 -22.60 -21.43 -7.49
C ASN A 39 -21.56 -21.54 -8.63
N GLN A 40 -20.48 -20.75 -8.58
CA GLN A 40 -19.38 -20.82 -9.56
C GLN A 40 -18.22 -21.75 -9.11
N GLY A 41 -18.36 -22.45 -7.98
CA GLY A 41 -17.27 -23.24 -7.39
C GLY A 41 -16.11 -22.39 -6.88
N CYS A 42 -16.29 -21.06 -6.81
CA CYS A 42 -15.29 -20.08 -6.41
C CYS A 42 -15.40 -19.70 -4.92
N GLY A 43 -15.89 -20.59 -4.06
CA GLY A 43 -15.78 -20.40 -2.62
C GLY A 43 -14.31 -20.29 -2.20
N LEU A 44 -14.02 -19.52 -1.15
CA LEU A 44 -12.68 -19.53 -0.56
C LEU A 44 -12.31 -20.99 -0.24
N ASN A 45 -11.14 -21.43 -0.70
CA ASN A 45 -10.67 -22.79 -0.47
C ASN A 45 -10.83 -23.14 1.03
N PRO A 46 -11.62 -24.17 1.40
CA PRO A 46 -11.89 -24.49 2.80
C PRO A 46 -10.61 -24.78 3.60
N PHE A 47 -9.60 -25.37 2.96
CA PHE A 47 -8.28 -25.59 3.56
C PHE A 47 -7.57 -24.27 3.86
N THR A 48 -7.52 -23.34 2.89
CA THR A 48 -6.93 -22.00 3.12
C THR A 48 -7.70 -21.24 4.19
N SER A 49 -9.02 -21.34 4.21
CA SER A 49 -9.87 -20.68 5.21
C SER A 49 -9.64 -21.24 6.62
N ALA A 50 -9.49 -22.55 6.76
CA ALA A 50 -9.14 -23.20 8.02
C ALA A 50 -7.73 -22.81 8.49
N LEU A 51 -6.77 -22.70 7.57
CA LEU A 51 -5.41 -22.25 7.88
C LEU A 51 -5.41 -20.80 8.37
N VAL A 52 -6.09 -19.89 7.66
CA VAL A 52 -6.22 -18.48 8.07
C VAL A 52 -6.91 -18.39 9.42
N ARG A 53 -8.00 -19.14 9.63
CA ARG A 53 -8.68 -19.19 10.94
C ARG A 53 -7.72 -19.64 12.05
N GLY A 54 -6.97 -20.72 11.84
CA GLY A 54 -6.00 -21.22 12.80
C GLY A 54 -4.91 -20.18 13.11
N ALA A 55 -4.41 -19.48 12.09
CA ALA A 55 -3.45 -18.40 12.26
C ALA A 55 -4.04 -17.23 13.06
N LEU A 56 -5.31 -16.88 12.84
CA LEU A 56 -6.00 -15.83 13.58
C LEU A 56 -6.23 -16.19 15.06
N GLU A 57 -6.67 -17.42 15.31
CA GLU A 57 -6.95 -17.93 16.66
C GLU A 57 -5.68 -18.13 17.48
N SER A 58 -4.55 -18.45 16.85
CA SER A 58 -3.25 -18.61 17.52
C SER A 58 -2.51 -17.29 17.75
N GLY A 59 -2.98 -16.17 17.19
CA GLY A 59 -2.31 -14.87 17.28
C GLY A 59 -1.13 -14.69 16.29
N LEU A 60 -0.88 -15.67 15.43
CA LEU A 60 0.22 -15.63 14.45
C LEU A 60 0.14 -14.41 13.50
N GLN A 61 -1.07 -13.94 13.21
CA GLN A 61 -1.29 -12.72 12.43
C GLN A 61 -0.67 -11.48 13.09
N VAL A 62 -0.70 -11.39 14.43
CA VAL A 62 -0.18 -10.23 15.15
C VAL A 62 1.34 -10.20 15.04
N GLU A 63 1.99 -11.33 15.36
CA GLU A 63 3.44 -11.49 15.22
C GLU A 63 3.90 -11.23 13.78
N HIS A 64 3.17 -11.80 12.81
CA HIS A 64 3.49 -11.58 11.40
C HIS A 64 3.38 -10.11 10.99
N LEU A 65 2.34 -9.41 11.44
CA LEU A 65 2.15 -7.99 11.15
C LEU A 65 3.22 -7.12 11.82
N GLU A 66 3.64 -7.43 13.04
CA GLU A 66 4.73 -6.73 13.72
C GLU A 66 6.05 -6.88 12.96
N ARG A 67 6.36 -8.10 12.53
CA ARG A 67 7.52 -8.40 11.69
C ARG A 67 7.47 -7.63 10.37
N LEU A 68 6.33 -7.65 9.68
CA LEU A 68 6.17 -6.90 8.43
C LEU A 68 6.31 -5.40 8.62
N ARG A 69 5.75 -4.83 9.70
CA ARG A 69 5.89 -3.40 10.02
C ARG A 69 7.36 -3.02 10.22
N ALA A 70 8.14 -3.84 10.91
CA ALA A 70 9.57 -3.63 11.08
C ALA A 70 10.31 -3.61 9.73
N ILE A 71 10.09 -4.64 8.90
CA ILE A 71 10.70 -4.77 7.57
C ILE A 71 10.37 -3.57 6.67
N TYR A 72 9.08 -3.20 6.59
CA TYR A 72 8.68 -2.09 5.73
C TYR A 72 9.15 -0.73 6.26
N ARG A 73 9.24 -0.57 7.59
CA ARG A 73 9.80 0.65 8.18
C ARG A 73 11.29 0.79 7.84
N GLU A 74 12.06 -0.28 7.96
CA GLU A 74 13.48 -0.28 7.59
C GLU A 74 13.68 0.11 6.12
N ARG A 75 12.93 -0.51 5.21
CA ARG A 75 12.99 -0.23 3.76
C ARG A 75 12.57 1.20 3.43
N MET A 76 11.52 1.72 4.10
CA MET A 76 11.08 3.10 3.94
C MET A 76 12.17 4.08 4.39
N VAL A 77 12.76 3.85 5.56
CA VAL A 77 13.84 4.70 6.10
C VAL A 77 15.08 4.67 5.20
N ALA A 78 15.44 3.51 4.66
CA ALA A 78 16.57 3.36 3.74
C ALA A 78 16.35 4.11 2.42
N MET A 79 15.16 3.99 1.83
CA MET A 79 14.84 4.75 0.61
C MET A 79 14.79 6.25 0.90
N ARG A 80 14.16 6.66 2.01
CA ARG A 80 14.08 8.06 2.43
C ARG A 80 15.46 8.68 2.61
N SER A 81 16.38 8.00 3.31
CA SER A 81 17.70 8.57 3.62
C SER A 81 18.48 8.91 2.34
N VAL A 82 18.38 8.06 1.32
CA VAL A 82 19.04 8.30 0.03
C VAL A 82 18.28 9.30 -0.81
N LEU A 83 16.95 9.29 -0.81
CA LEU A 83 16.16 10.35 -1.46
C LEU A 83 16.50 11.72 -0.89
N SER A 84 16.59 11.86 0.43
CA SER A 84 16.99 13.10 1.10
C SER A 84 18.41 13.49 0.70
N ARG A 85 19.37 12.57 0.75
CA ARG A 85 20.77 12.89 0.42
C ARG A 85 20.95 13.29 -1.06
N GLU A 86 20.28 12.59 -1.98
CA GLU A 86 20.52 12.76 -3.41
C GLU A 86 19.63 13.84 -4.05
N LEU A 87 18.42 14.08 -3.51
CA LEU A 87 17.38 14.88 -4.16
C LEU A 87 16.88 16.07 -3.35
N SER A 88 17.28 16.29 -2.09
CA SER A 88 16.72 17.38 -1.25
C SER A 88 16.89 18.80 -1.82
N GLY A 89 17.84 19.01 -2.73
CA GLY A 89 18.02 20.28 -3.45
C GLY A 89 17.42 20.30 -4.87
N LEU A 90 16.95 19.15 -5.36
CA LEU A 90 16.45 18.99 -6.73
C LEU A 90 14.93 18.87 -6.78
N LEU A 91 14.34 18.07 -5.89
CA LEU A 91 12.92 17.70 -5.94
C LEU A 91 12.29 17.65 -4.56
N ARG A 92 10.98 17.90 -4.49
CA ARG A 92 10.17 17.69 -3.29
C ARG A 92 9.54 16.30 -3.35
N PHE A 93 9.60 15.59 -2.23
CA PHE A 93 8.90 14.33 -2.03
C PHE A 93 8.34 14.29 -0.60
N ASN A 94 7.21 13.59 -0.43
CA ASN A 94 6.57 13.44 0.86
C ASN A 94 6.95 12.09 1.49
N GLU A 95 7.32 12.11 2.77
CA GLU A 95 7.55 10.88 3.53
C GLU A 95 6.21 10.17 3.78
N PRO A 96 6.06 8.90 3.36
CA PRO A 96 4.84 8.15 3.59
C PRO A 96 4.72 7.77 5.06
N ARG A 97 3.55 8.05 5.66
CA ARG A 97 3.22 7.59 7.03
C ARG A 97 2.88 6.09 7.10
N GLY A 98 2.69 5.46 5.93
CA GLY A 98 2.34 4.05 5.77
C GLY A 98 2.20 3.68 4.30
N GLY A 99 1.98 2.39 4.03
CA GLY A 99 1.91 1.85 2.65
C GLY A 99 3.29 1.47 2.12
N PHE A 100 3.46 1.56 0.79
CA PHE A 100 4.60 0.95 0.08
C PHE A 100 5.28 1.88 -0.92
N PHE A 101 4.83 3.13 -1.05
CA PHE A 101 5.24 3.99 -2.15
C PHE A 101 5.69 5.38 -1.71
N PHE A 102 6.75 5.86 -2.35
CA PHE A 102 7.08 7.28 -2.42
C PHE A 102 6.50 7.87 -3.70
N TRP A 103 6.00 9.10 -3.59
CA TRP A 103 5.60 9.92 -4.71
C TRP A 103 6.52 11.12 -4.79
N ILE A 104 7.11 11.32 -5.97
CA ILE A 104 8.06 12.40 -6.24
C ILE A 104 7.49 13.27 -7.35
N ALA A 105 7.42 14.57 -7.08
CA ALA A 105 7.01 15.57 -8.07
C ALA A 105 8.24 16.06 -8.82
N LEU A 106 8.19 16.00 -10.14
CA LEU A 106 9.14 16.61 -11.06
C LEU A 106 8.77 18.08 -11.32
N PRO A 107 9.72 18.91 -11.79
CA PRO A 107 9.45 20.28 -12.19
C PRO A 107 8.32 20.33 -13.23
N GLU A 108 7.60 21.45 -13.26
CA GLU A 108 6.56 21.66 -14.27
C GLU A 108 7.15 21.57 -15.69
N GLY A 109 6.38 20.96 -16.60
CA GLY A 109 6.81 20.70 -17.98
C GLY A 109 7.62 19.41 -18.18
N VAL A 110 8.09 18.76 -17.11
CA VAL A 110 8.79 17.47 -17.21
C VAL A 110 7.80 16.32 -17.11
N HIS A 111 7.71 15.50 -18.16
CA HIS A 111 6.90 14.29 -18.15
C HIS A 111 7.72 13.09 -17.69
N ALA A 112 7.27 12.43 -16.61
CA ALA A 112 7.96 11.29 -16.03
C ALA A 112 8.08 10.10 -17.01
N GLN A 113 7.16 9.98 -17.96
CA GLN A 113 7.21 8.92 -18.98
C GLN A 113 8.42 9.05 -19.91
N ASP A 114 8.83 10.28 -20.23
CA ASP A 114 9.92 10.55 -21.17
C ASP A 114 11.30 10.26 -20.56
N LEU A 115 11.36 10.18 -19.23
CA LEU A 115 12.56 9.78 -18.49
C LEU A 115 12.78 8.26 -18.47
N LEU A 116 11.80 7.44 -18.86
CA LEU A 116 11.90 5.97 -18.81
C LEU A 116 12.99 5.37 -19.70
N PRO A 117 13.16 5.77 -20.98
CA PRO A 117 14.25 5.25 -21.82
C PRO A 117 15.62 5.51 -21.18
N LYS A 118 15.84 6.73 -20.68
CA LYS A 118 17.07 7.09 -19.98
C LYS A 118 17.24 6.31 -18.68
N ALA A 119 16.16 6.11 -17.92
CA ALA A 119 16.21 5.29 -16.72
C ALA A 119 16.69 3.85 -17.00
N GLN A 120 16.31 3.27 -18.14
CA GLN A 120 16.77 1.95 -18.55
C GLN A 120 18.28 1.90 -18.82
N GLU A 121 18.87 2.94 -19.41
CA GLU A 121 20.32 3.04 -19.61
C GLU A 121 21.08 2.98 -18.27
N PHE A 122 20.52 3.60 -17.23
CA PHE A 122 21.04 3.56 -15.86
C PHE A 122 20.58 2.33 -15.08
N LYS A 123 19.91 1.36 -15.72
CA LYS A 123 19.40 0.13 -15.11
C LYS A 123 18.51 0.40 -13.89
N VAL A 124 17.61 1.38 -14.01
CA VAL A 124 16.58 1.71 -13.01
C VAL A 124 15.23 1.88 -13.70
N SER A 125 14.14 1.60 -12.99
CA SER A 125 12.78 1.77 -13.49
C SER A 125 11.86 2.31 -12.40
N PHE A 126 10.84 3.03 -12.81
CA PHE A 126 9.81 3.59 -11.94
C PHE A 126 8.46 3.60 -12.67
N MET A 127 7.40 3.96 -11.95
CA MET A 127 6.06 4.02 -12.51
C MET A 127 5.65 5.50 -12.69
N PRO A 128 5.45 6.00 -13.93
CA PRO A 128 4.92 7.33 -14.19
C PRO A 128 3.54 7.51 -13.57
N GLY A 129 3.31 8.69 -12.98
CA GLY A 129 2.09 9.03 -12.26
C GLY A 129 0.83 9.04 -13.13
N ILE A 130 0.98 9.35 -14.42
CA ILE A 130 -0.14 9.36 -15.38
C ILE A 130 -0.88 8.02 -15.44
N ARG A 131 -0.22 6.89 -15.15
CA ARG A 131 -0.85 5.55 -15.10
C ARG A 131 -1.83 5.38 -13.93
N PHE A 132 -1.83 6.31 -12.97
CA PHE A 132 -2.73 6.32 -11.82
C PHE A 132 -3.73 7.48 -11.85
N SER A 133 -3.83 8.16 -13.00
CA SER A 133 -4.74 9.28 -13.18
C SER A 133 -5.89 8.89 -14.10
N SER A 134 -7.12 9.13 -13.64
CA SER A 134 -8.33 8.94 -14.46
C SER A 134 -8.60 10.10 -15.42
N CYS A 135 -7.96 11.25 -15.22
CA CYS A 135 -8.18 12.47 -15.98
C CYS A 135 -6.93 12.97 -16.74
N GLY A 136 -5.88 12.14 -16.85
CA GLY A 136 -4.63 12.52 -17.54
C GLY A 136 -3.69 13.46 -16.75
N GLY A 137 -4.04 13.81 -15.51
CA GLY A 137 -3.14 14.52 -14.58
C GLY A 137 -1.94 13.68 -14.10
N MET A 138 -1.10 14.27 -13.23
CA MET A 138 0.08 13.63 -12.62
C MET A 138 1.18 13.20 -13.60
N GLY A 139 1.24 13.78 -14.80
CA GLY A 139 2.27 13.49 -15.79
C GLY A 139 3.69 13.79 -15.30
N ASN A 140 3.85 14.74 -14.39
CA ASN A 140 5.11 15.12 -13.75
C ASN A 140 5.39 14.37 -12.45
N TYR A 141 4.65 13.30 -12.13
CA TYR A 141 4.91 12.50 -10.93
C TYR A 141 5.54 11.16 -11.28
N LEU A 142 6.40 10.68 -10.39
CA LEU A 142 6.88 9.31 -10.41
C LEU A 142 6.60 8.61 -9.09
N ARG A 143 6.34 7.30 -9.16
CA ARG A 143 6.05 6.44 -8.01
C ARG A 143 7.14 5.38 -7.85
N LEU A 144 7.73 5.34 -6.67
CA LEU A 144 8.77 4.37 -6.28
C LEU A 144 8.24 3.41 -5.23
N SER A 145 8.51 2.11 -5.39
CA SER A 145 8.12 1.08 -4.42
C SER A 145 9.30 0.72 -3.52
N PHE A 146 9.07 0.60 -2.22
CA PHE A 146 10.05 0.09 -1.25
C PHE A 146 9.64 -1.26 -0.64
N SER A 147 8.62 -1.94 -1.18
CA SER A 147 8.06 -3.14 -0.55
C SER A 147 8.79 -4.45 -0.86
N TYR A 148 9.63 -4.50 -1.88
CA TYR A 148 10.17 -5.78 -2.38
C TYR A 148 11.66 -5.96 -2.10
N TYR A 149 12.50 -5.06 -2.60
CA TYR A 149 13.95 -5.16 -2.51
C TYR A 149 14.48 -4.82 -1.12
N ASP A 150 15.67 -5.33 -0.83
CA ASP A 150 16.40 -5.04 0.40
C ASP A 150 16.97 -3.62 0.42
N PRO A 151 17.24 -3.06 1.62
CA PRO A 151 17.68 -1.68 1.79
C PRO A 151 18.81 -1.26 0.84
N ASP A 152 19.86 -2.05 0.69
CA ASP A 152 21.02 -1.68 -0.14
C ASP A 152 20.68 -1.54 -1.63
N VAL A 153 19.80 -2.42 -2.12
CA VAL A 153 19.31 -2.38 -3.51
C VAL A 153 18.40 -1.16 -3.72
N LEU A 154 17.55 -0.82 -2.74
CA LEU A 154 16.72 0.39 -2.79
C LEU A 154 17.58 1.65 -2.85
N GLN A 155 18.61 1.72 -1.99
CA GLN A 155 19.55 2.83 -1.96
C GLN A 155 20.26 3.00 -3.31
N GLU A 156 20.76 1.91 -3.88
CA GLU A 156 21.42 1.95 -5.19
C GLU A 156 20.47 2.35 -6.32
N GLY A 157 19.24 1.84 -6.31
CA GLY A 157 18.20 2.24 -7.27
C GLY A 157 17.93 3.75 -7.22
N VAL A 158 17.85 4.34 -6.02
CA VAL A 158 17.66 5.79 -5.87
C VAL A 158 18.89 6.57 -6.37
N ARG A 159 20.12 6.11 -6.11
CA ARG A 159 21.34 6.78 -6.63
C ARG A 159 21.34 6.84 -8.15
N ARG A 160 20.99 5.73 -8.82
CA ARG A 160 20.87 5.66 -10.28
C ARG A 160 19.76 6.59 -10.79
N LEU A 161 18.61 6.60 -10.13
CA LEU A 161 17.53 7.51 -10.48
C LEU A 161 17.97 8.98 -10.36
N ALA A 162 18.74 9.34 -9.33
CA ALA A 162 19.26 10.69 -9.18
C ALA A 162 20.20 11.08 -10.34
N GLN A 163 20.98 10.14 -10.87
CA GLN A 163 21.81 10.40 -12.07
C GLN A 163 20.96 10.63 -13.32
N VAL A 164 19.89 9.86 -13.51
CA VAL A 164 18.91 10.06 -14.61
C VAL A 164 18.30 11.45 -14.51
N LEU A 165 17.88 11.86 -13.32
CA LEU A 165 17.26 13.17 -13.10
C LEU A 165 18.24 14.32 -13.31
N ARG A 166 19.49 14.24 -12.83
CA ARG A 166 20.50 15.30 -13.04
C ARG A 166 20.93 15.48 -14.49
N THR A 167 20.72 14.47 -15.32
CA THR A 167 21.12 14.50 -16.74
C THR A 167 19.93 14.70 -17.67
N GLY A 168 18.71 14.40 -17.22
CA GLY A 168 17.47 14.44 -18.01
C GLY A 168 16.51 15.58 -17.64
N LEU A 169 16.76 16.28 -16.53
CA LEU A 169 16.23 17.61 -16.24
C LEU A 169 17.18 18.66 -16.82
#